data_AF-A0AAX3MIQ5-F1
#
_entry.id   AF-A0AAX3MIQ5-F1
#
_cell.length_a   1.000
_cell.length_b   1.000
_cell.length_c   1.000
_cell.angle_alpha   90.00
_cell.angle_beta   90.00
_cell.angle_gamma   90.00
#
_symmetry.space_group_name_H-M   'P 1'
#
loop_
_entity.id
_entity.type
_entity.pdbx_description
1 polymer ?
#
loop_
_entity_poly.entity_id
_entity_poly.type
_entity_poly.pdbx_seq_one_letter_code
_entity_poly.pdbx_strand_id
1 'polypeptide(L)'
;MSTKFYTLLTDIGAAKLASAAALGVPLKITHMAVGDGGGVLPTPDSKQTALVNEKRRAALNMLYIDPQNSSQIIAEQVIPENEGGWWIREVGLFDESGALIAVGNCPESYKPQLAEGSGRTQTVRMVLITSSTDNITLKIDPAVVLATRHYVDQQIEIHEQSRRHPSASLTEKGFVRLYSGVESNDETVAATPKAVKIAMDNASARLAKDRNGSDIPNPALFVQNLGLKTTVDKAASAIQPGDYGIGLAYLKTMGTKSQFFAYGTAVGYPEVPTHGAGFQACYNDNRRAQIYVANDGKMYCRFSMLSKIADDETPWNQVFTSAHYPEASVSVKGMVQLGNDVNSVSENVAATLKAVKIAMDNASARLAKDRNGADIPDPTLFIQNLGLKPTVDKAESALQQGAYGIGSNNNYEMGEVSQFLAYSGNADEVPSNGAGFQAAYNKNRRAQIFITGAGEMYHRFSGSDTVKDNTTLWRRGVCEDEFSFGSNYHRITGGVLKQFFNSYFSGATGVVNKEYQVNFPTPFARQCWYVIPVFRSSHGGSVEGVAITAITATGFTLSITGDNGGWNIGFIAEGG
;
A
#
# COMPACT_ATOMS: atom_id res chain seq x y z
N MET A 1 -32.35 -90.33 127.85
CA MET A 1 -31.89 -89.12 128.55
C MET A 1 -32.90 -88.03 128.26
N SER A 2 -33.64 -87.53 129.26
CA SER A 2 -34.53 -86.38 129.01
C SER A 2 -33.67 -85.13 128.78
N THR A 3 -33.95 -84.40 127.70
CA THR A 3 -33.31 -83.13 127.39
C THR A 3 -33.68 -82.10 128.46
N LYS A 4 -32.69 -81.47 129.10
CA LYS A 4 -32.89 -80.53 130.21
C LYS A 4 -33.66 -79.27 129.81
N PHE A 5 -33.48 -78.83 128.56
CA PHE A 5 -34.20 -77.69 127.97
C PHE A 5 -34.83 -78.11 126.66
N TYR A 6 -36.09 -77.78 126.47
CA TYR A 6 -36.85 -78.16 125.29
C TYR A 6 -38.03 -77.21 125.10
N THR A 7 -38.53 -77.20 123.87
CA THR A 7 -39.76 -76.53 123.48
C THR A 7 -40.79 -77.59 123.11
N LEU A 8 -42.04 -77.31 123.40
CA LEU A 8 -43.16 -78.15 122.98
C LEU A 8 -44.29 -77.29 122.43
N LEU A 9 -45.11 -77.93 121.60
CA LEU A 9 -46.35 -77.35 121.11
C LEU A 9 -47.46 -77.58 122.14
N THR A 10 -48.22 -76.53 122.47
CA THR A 10 -49.38 -76.70 123.36
C THR A 10 -50.51 -77.41 122.61
N ASP A 11 -51.48 -77.96 123.33
CA ASP A 11 -52.67 -78.58 122.73
C ASP A 11 -53.43 -77.56 121.86
N ILE A 12 -53.45 -76.28 122.29
CA ILE A 12 -54.01 -75.15 121.52
C ILE A 12 -53.20 -74.89 120.25
N GLY A 13 -51.87 -74.86 120.36
CA GLY A 13 -50.97 -74.69 119.22
C GLY A 13 -51.09 -75.82 118.20
N ALA A 14 -51.19 -77.06 118.67
CA ALA A 14 -51.39 -78.25 117.83
C ALA A 14 -52.73 -78.18 117.08
N ALA A 15 -53.82 -77.83 117.77
CA ALA A 15 -55.14 -77.67 117.17
C ALA A 15 -55.18 -76.53 116.14
N LYS A 16 -54.54 -75.39 116.43
CA LYS A 16 -54.45 -74.25 115.49
C LYS A 16 -53.55 -74.56 114.29
N LEU A 17 -52.45 -75.29 114.47
CA LEU A 17 -51.59 -75.72 113.37
C LEU A 17 -52.31 -76.72 112.45
N ALA A 18 -53.03 -77.69 113.03
CA ALA A 18 -53.86 -78.63 112.28
C ALA A 18 -54.99 -77.91 111.52
N SER A 19 -55.61 -76.89 112.13
CA SER A 19 -56.63 -76.07 111.48
C SER A 19 -56.05 -75.23 110.33
N ALA A 20 -54.86 -74.67 110.50
CA ALA A 20 -54.17 -73.93 109.45
C ALA A 20 -53.87 -74.82 108.22
N ALA A 21 -53.44 -76.07 108.47
CA ALA A 21 -53.23 -77.07 107.43
C ALA A 21 -54.53 -77.50 106.72
N ALA A 22 -55.64 -77.63 107.45
CA ALA A 22 -56.92 -78.05 106.89
C ALA A 22 -57.62 -76.94 106.08
N LEU A 23 -57.50 -75.68 106.52
CA LEU A 23 -58.18 -74.52 105.93
C LEU A 23 -57.31 -73.77 104.90
N GLY A 24 -56.02 -74.07 104.83
CA GLY A 24 -55.06 -73.35 103.98
C GLY A 24 -54.80 -71.90 104.42
N VAL A 25 -55.22 -71.52 105.64
CA VAL A 25 -54.97 -70.20 106.23
C VAL A 25 -53.77 -70.32 107.17
N PRO A 26 -52.61 -69.72 106.84
CA PRO A 26 -51.41 -69.94 107.63
C PRO A 26 -51.51 -69.32 109.03
N LEU A 27 -51.07 -70.06 110.06
CA LEU A 27 -51.01 -69.60 111.44
C LEU A 27 -49.98 -68.47 111.58
N LYS A 28 -50.43 -67.31 112.08
CA LYS A 28 -49.57 -66.15 112.31
C LYS A 28 -49.06 -66.13 113.75
N ILE A 29 -47.80 -66.51 113.95
CA ILE A 29 -47.11 -66.29 115.22
C ILE A 29 -46.58 -64.85 115.20
N THR A 30 -47.03 -64.04 116.14
CA THR A 30 -46.79 -62.59 116.11
C THR A 30 -45.96 -62.09 117.28
N HIS A 31 -46.06 -62.74 118.44
CA HIS A 31 -45.40 -62.29 119.67
C HIS A 31 -44.61 -63.41 120.33
N MET A 32 -43.51 -63.03 120.99
CA MET A 32 -42.79 -63.87 121.93
C MET A 32 -42.94 -63.28 123.32
N ALA A 33 -43.18 -64.13 124.32
CA ALA A 33 -43.10 -63.74 125.71
C ALA A 33 -42.00 -64.51 126.42
N VAL A 34 -41.48 -63.89 127.48
CA VAL A 34 -40.45 -64.42 128.36
C VAL A 34 -40.91 -64.27 129.80
N GLY A 35 -40.60 -65.26 130.64
CA GLY A 35 -41.02 -65.31 132.04
C GLY A 35 -39.93 -65.83 132.97
N ASP A 36 -40.12 -65.59 134.27
CA ASP A 36 -39.18 -66.02 135.32
C ASP A 36 -39.57 -67.36 135.99
N GLY A 37 -40.64 -68.00 135.52
CA GLY A 37 -41.11 -69.30 136.01
C GLY A 37 -41.64 -69.28 137.45
N GLY A 38 -41.93 -68.10 138.03
CA GLY A 38 -42.36 -67.98 139.42
C GLY A 38 -41.21 -68.18 140.42
N GLY A 39 -39.96 -68.02 139.99
CA GLY A 39 -38.79 -68.18 140.85
C GLY A 39 -38.15 -69.58 140.83
N VAL A 40 -38.70 -70.53 140.06
CA VAL A 40 -38.11 -71.86 139.79
C VAL A 40 -38.10 -72.15 138.29
N LEU A 41 -37.26 -73.10 137.84
CA LEU A 41 -37.25 -73.53 136.43
C LEU A 41 -38.52 -74.34 136.13
N PRO A 42 -39.44 -73.84 135.27
CA PRO A 42 -40.68 -74.55 135.01
C PRO A 42 -40.45 -75.75 134.09
N THR A 43 -41.31 -76.76 134.23
CA THR A 43 -41.39 -77.89 133.30
C THR A 43 -42.49 -77.61 132.29
N PRO A 44 -42.18 -77.44 131.00
CA PRO A 44 -43.20 -77.19 129.97
C PRO A 44 -44.25 -78.31 129.92
N ASP A 45 -45.54 -77.95 129.85
CA ASP A 45 -46.69 -78.87 129.73
C ASP A 45 -47.55 -78.46 128.51
N SER A 46 -47.99 -79.43 127.71
CA SER A 46 -48.81 -79.17 126.52
C SER A 46 -50.16 -78.56 126.85
N LYS A 47 -50.66 -78.75 128.08
CA LYS A 47 -51.93 -78.16 128.55
C LYS A 47 -51.82 -76.70 128.96
N GLN A 48 -50.63 -76.09 128.92
CA GLN A 48 -50.46 -74.69 129.29
C GLN A 48 -51.19 -73.76 128.32
N THR A 49 -51.91 -72.79 128.88
CA THR A 49 -52.58 -71.70 128.14
C THR A 49 -51.90 -70.35 128.35
N ALA A 50 -51.01 -70.25 129.33
CA ALA A 50 -50.18 -69.09 129.65
C ALA A 50 -48.83 -69.52 130.26
N LEU A 51 -47.85 -68.61 130.28
CA LEU A 51 -46.59 -68.80 131.02
C LEU A 51 -46.85 -68.78 132.54
N VAL A 52 -45.99 -69.43 133.32
CA VAL A 52 -46.14 -69.52 134.79
C VAL A 52 -46.05 -68.14 135.42
N ASN A 53 -45.11 -67.30 134.98
CA ASN A 53 -45.03 -65.89 135.37
C ASN A 53 -44.39 -65.05 134.25
N GLU A 54 -45.23 -64.53 133.35
CA GLU A 54 -44.82 -63.68 132.24
C GLU A 54 -44.25 -62.34 132.73
N LYS A 55 -43.06 -61.97 132.25
CA LYS A 55 -42.43 -60.67 132.54
C LYS A 55 -42.52 -59.69 131.39
N ARG A 56 -42.45 -60.20 130.16
CA ARG A 56 -42.41 -59.38 128.97
C ARG A 56 -42.99 -60.13 127.77
N ARG A 57 -43.81 -59.44 126.98
CA ARG A 57 -44.27 -59.87 125.66
C ARG A 57 -44.01 -58.77 124.63
N ALA A 58 -43.41 -59.10 123.49
CA ALA A 58 -43.24 -58.18 122.36
C ALA A 58 -43.51 -58.88 121.03
N ALA A 59 -43.63 -58.08 119.98
CA ALA A 59 -43.63 -58.58 118.61
C ALA A 59 -42.28 -59.24 118.30
N LEU A 60 -42.31 -60.29 117.48
CA LEU A 60 -41.11 -60.94 116.98
C LEU A 60 -40.29 -60.00 116.09
N ASN A 61 -38.97 -60.03 116.21
CA ASN A 61 -38.06 -59.33 115.29
C ASN A 61 -37.84 -60.16 114.02
N MET A 62 -37.72 -61.47 114.17
CA MET A 62 -37.57 -62.40 113.05
C MET A 62 -38.29 -63.72 113.34
N LEU A 63 -38.93 -64.27 112.31
CA LEU A 63 -39.49 -65.61 112.28
C LEU A 63 -39.15 -66.24 110.93
N TYR A 64 -38.36 -67.30 110.92
CA TYR A 64 -37.92 -67.98 109.70
C TYR A 64 -37.79 -69.50 109.91
N ILE A 65 -37.83 -70.25 108.81
CA ILE A 65 -37.52 -71.69 108.80
C ILE A 65 -36.01 -71.84 108.68
N ASP A 66 -35.40 -72.72 109.48
CA ASP A 66 -33.95 -72.95 109.41
C ASP A 66 -33.55 -73.45 108.00
N PRO A 67 -32.64 -72.75 107.29
CA PRO A 67 -32.18 -73.16 105.96
C PRO A 67 -31.54 -74.55 105.92
N GLN A 68 -31.00 -75.03 107.04
CA GLN A 68 -30.37 -76.35 107.16
C GLN A 68 -31.36 -77.43 107.63
N ASN A 69 -32.52 -77.05 108.17
CA ASN A 69 -33.53 -77.97 108.66
C ASN A 69 -34.94 -77.41 108.49
N SER A 70 -35.63 -77.86 107.43
CA SER A 70 -36.98 -77.39 107.10
C SER A 70 -38.05 -77.71 108.15
N SER A 71 -37.77 -78.55 109.15
CA SER A 71 -38.70 -78.86 110.26
C SER A 71 -38.52 -77.98 111.49
N GLN A 72 -37.58 -77.03 111.47
CA GLN A 72 -37.31 -76.11 112.58
C GLN A 72 -37.72 -74.69 112.22
N ILE A 73 -38.50 -74.09 113.13
CA ILE A 73 -38.89 -72.69 113.05
C ILE A 73 -38.15 -71.95 114.14
N ILE A 74 -37.41 -70.92 113.73
CA ILE A 74 -36.63 -70.09 114.62
C ILE A 74 -37.37 -68.77 114.79
N ALA A 75 -37.81 -68.51 116.01
CA ALA A 75 -38.41 -67.26 116.42
C ALA A 75 -37.38 -66.47 117.25
N GLU A 76 -37.16 -65.21 116.90
CA GLU A 76 -36.22 -64.33 117.59
C GLU A 76 -36.89 -63.05 118.06
N GLN A 77 -36.56 -62.69 119.30
CA GLN A 77 -36.91 -61.42 119.90
C GLN A 77 -35.64 -60.80 120.50
N VAL A 78 -35.39 -59.54 120.17
CA VAL A 78 -34.33 -58.73 120.76
C VAL A 78 -34.91 -57.94 121.91
N ILE A 79 -34.41 -58.17 123.12
CA ILE A 79 -34.77 -57.41 124.30
C ILE A 79 -33.78 -56.23 124.42
N PRO A 80 -34.24 -54.98 124.30
CA PRO A 80 -33.38 -53.80 124.38
C PRO A 80 -32.81 -53.59 125.79
N GLU A 81 -31.85 -52.68 125.92
CA GLU A 81 -31.13 -52.40 127.17
C GLU A 81 -31.99 -51.73 128.26
N ASN A 82 -33.09 -51.08 127.88
CA ASN A 82 -34.02 -50.37 128.77
C ASN A 82 -35.09 -51.27 129.40
N GLU A 83 -35.19 -52.54 129.00
CA GLU A 83 -36.13 -53.52 129.54
C GLU A 83 -35.36 -54.70 130.18
N GLY A 84 -35.57 -54.96 131.47
CA GLY A 84 -34.84 -55.99 132.22
C GLY A 84 -35.13 -55.96 133.72
N GLY A 85 -34.22 -56.51 134.53
CA GLY A 85 -34.34 -56.63 135.99
C GLY A 85 -34.94 -57.95 136.47
N TRP A 86 -35.04 -58.96 135.60
CA TRP A 86 -35.67 -60.25 135.88
C TRP A 86 -34.91 -61.42 135.22
N TRP A 87 -35.13 -62.62 135.74
CA TRP A 87 -34.59 -63.86 135.18
C TRP A 87 -35.45 -64.36 134.03
N ILE A 88 -34.81 -64.90 133.00
CA ILE A 88 -35.46 -65.59 131.90
C ILE A 88 -35.31 -67.09 132.12
N ARG A 89 -36.43 -67.78 132.24
CA ARG A 89 -36.49 -69.23 132.51
C ARG A 89 -37.51 -69.96 131.63
N GLU A 90 -38.52 -69.24 131.16
CA GLU A 90 -39.51 -69.74 130.21
C GLU A 90 -39.69 -68.78 129.04
N VAL A 91 -40.04 -69.35 127.89
CA VAL A 91 -40.33 -68.67 126.64
C VAL A 91 -41.65 -69.19 126.07
N GLY A 92 -42.46 -68.30 125.50
CA GLY A 92 -43.74 -68.65 124.90
C GLY A 92 -43.94 -67.93 123.56
N LEU A 93 -44.50 -68.63 122.58
CA LEU A 93 -44.92 -68.05 121.29
C LEU A 93 -46.42 -67.88 121.25
N PHE A 94 -46.87 -66.71 120.80
CA PHE A 94 -48.28 -66.34 120.76
C PHE A 94 -48.72 -65.95 119.35
N ASP A 95 -49.96 -66.30 119.01
CA ASP A 95 -50.59 -65.87 117.77
C ASP A 95 -51.26 -64.49 117.88
N GLU A 96 -51.84 -64.00 116.77
CA GLU A 96 -52.55 -62.72 116.71
C GLU A 96 -53.77 -62.63 117.63
N SER A 97 -54.36 -63.77 118.03
CA SER A 97 -55.48 -63.83 118.99
C SER A 97 -55.02 -63.86 120.45
N GLY A 98 -53.70 -63.90 120.69
CA GLY A 98 -53.11 -64.00 122.02
C GLY A 98 -53.08 -65.42 122.61
N ALA A 99 -53.34 -66.45 121.79
CA ALA A 99 -53.28 -67.85 122.22
C ALA A 99 -51.83 -68.35 122.28
N LEU A 100 -51.47 -69.08 123.35
CA LEU A 100 -50.14 -69.68 123.51
C LEU A 100 -49.99 -70.89 122.59
N ILE A 101 -49.13 -70.76 121.58
CA ILE A 101 -48.90 -71.77 120.54
C ILE A 101 -47.82 -72.77 120.97
N ALA A 102 -46.73 -72.27 121.52
CA ALA A 102 -45.63 -73.11 121.98
C ALA A 102 -45.05 -72.54 123.26
N VAL A 103 -44.55 -73.44 124.11
CA VAL A 103 -43.91 -73.10 125.37
C VAL A 103 -42.59 -73.86 125.49
N GLY A 104 -41.59 -73.24 126.10
CA GLY A 104 -40.31 -73.89 126.35
C GLY A 104 -39.64 -73.34 127.59
N ASN A 105 -38.75 -74.15 128.15
CA ASN A 105 -37.84 -73.71 129.20
C ASN A 105 -36.47 -73.37 128.61
N CYS A 106 -35.75 -72.45 129.26
CA CYS A 106 -34.40 -72.07 128.86
C CYS A 106 -33.45 -72.08 130.07
N PRO A 107 -32.13 -72.15 129.85
CA PRO A 107 -31.16 -71.95 130.90
C PRO A 107 -31.42 -70.62 131.63
N GLU A 108 -31.28 -70.62 132.95
CA GLU A 108 -31.51 -69.41 133.74
C GLU A 108 -30.53 -68.31 133.33
N SER A 109 -31.06 -67.23 132.74
CA SER A 109 -30.28 -66.09 132.30
C SER A 109 -30.84 -64.82 132.92
N TYR A 110 -30.02 -64.07 133.64
CA TYR A 110 -30.42 -62.76 134.15
C TYR A 110 -30.25 -61.68 133.07
N LYS A 111 -31.32 -60.91 132.82
CA LYS A 111 -31.31 -59.77 131.90
C LYS A 111 -31.24 -58.47 132.71
N PRO A 112 -30.07 -57.85 132.88
CA PRO A 112 -29.97 -56.60 133.63
C PRO A 112 -30.65 -55.45 132.89
N GLN A 113 -31.15 -54.48 133.66
CA GLN A 113 -31.62 -53.18 133.14
C GLN A 113 -30.50 -52.14 133.22
N LEU A 114 -30.53 -51.14 132.35
CA LEU A 114 -29.54 -50.06 132.33
C LEU A 114 -29.34 -49.38 133.71
N ALA A 115 -30.41 -49.27 134.51
CA ALA A 115 -30.37 -48.71 135.87
C ALA A 115 -29.52 -49.51 136.88
N GLU A 116 -29.21 -50.78 136.59
CA GLU A 116 -28.32 -51.64 137.39
C GLU A 116 -26.85 -51.51 136.97
N GLY A 117 -26.52 -50.56 136.09
CA GLY A 117 -25.14 -50.25 135.66
C GLY A 117 -24.60 -51.10 134.50
N SER A 118 -25.42 -52.00 133.93
CA SER A 118 -25.06 -52.84 132.78
C SER A 118 -26.25 -53.02 131.84
N GLY A 119 -26.53 -52.01 131.01
CA GLY A 119 -27.50 -52.14 129.91
C GLY A 119 -26.98 -53.10 128.85
N ARG A 120 -27.57 -54.29 128.75
CA ARG A 120 -27.20 -55.29 127.74
C ARG A 120 -28.40 -55.57 126.85
N THR A 121 -28.24 -55.45 125.54
CA THR A 121 -29.22 -55.98 124.58
C THR A 121 -29.06 -57.50 124.50
N GLN A 122 -30.16 -58.24 124.68
CA GLN A 122 -30.14 -59.70 124.67
C GLN A 122 -31.14 -60.24 123.65
N THR A 123 -30.64 -61.05 122.71
CA THR A 123 -31.49 -61.78 121.78
C THR A 123 -31.92 -63.10 122.41
N VAL A 124 -33.23 -63.32 122.49
CA VAL A 124 -33.84 -64.59 122.87
C VAL A 124 -34.28 -65.28 121.60
N ARG A 125 -33.82 -66.52 121.43
CA ARG A 125 -34.14 -67.38 120.30
C ARG A 125 -34.89 -68.60 120.80
N MET A 126 -36.10 -68.83 120.30
CA MET A 126 -36.87 -70.05 120.54
C MET A 126 -36.90 -70.87 119.25
N VAL A 127 -36.47 -72.12 119.34
CA VAL A 127 -36.53 -73.08 118.22
C VAL A 127 -37.72 -74.00 118.46
N LEU A 128 -38.68 -73.99 117.56
CA LEU A 128 -39.85 -74.87 117.58
C LEU A 128 -39.70 -75.92 116.49
N ILE A 129 -39.81 -77.20 116.87
CA ILE A 129 -39.81 -78.32 115.93
C ILE A 129 -41.25 -78.69 115.61
N THR A 130 -41.63 -78.71 114.33
CA THR A 130 -42.98 -79.10 113.89
C THR A 130 -42.90 -80.17 112.78
N SER A 131 -43.97 -80.93 112.59
CA SER A 131 -44.07 -81.92 111.50
C SER A 131 -44.35 -81.31 110.12
N SER A 132 -44.75 -80.03 110.05
CA SER A 132 -44.95 -79.28 108.81
C SER A 132 -44.89 -77.77 109.08
N THR A 133 -44.07 -77.05 108.30
CA THR A 133 -43.84 -75.60 108.41
C THR A 133 -44.59 -74.78 107.36
N ASP A 134 -45.22 -75.43 106.38
CA ASP A 134 -45.88 -74.79 105.23
C ASP A 134 -47.08 -73.90 105.62
N ASN A 135 -47.66 -74.18 106.78
CA ASN A 135 -48.90 -73.55 107.25
C ASN A 135 -48.64 -72.43 108.28
N ILE A 136 -47.45 -71.83 108.29
CA ILE A 136 -47.06 -70.75 109.21
C ILE A 136 -46.66 -69.50 108.42
N THR A 137 -47.26 -68.35 108.75
CA THR A 137 -46.89 -67.07 108.12
C THR A 137 -45.58 -66.58 108.70
N LEU A 138 -44.51 -66.57 107.90
CA LEU A 138 -43.25 -65.93 108.26
C LEU A 138 -43.41 -64.41 108.18
N LYS A 139 -43.21 -63.71 109.30
CA LYS A 139 -43.22 -62.24 109.36
C LYS A 139 -41.79 -61.74 109.55
N ILE A 140 -41.29 -61.01 108.56
CA ILE A 140 -40.12 -60.12 108.70
C ILE A 140 -40.67 -58.71 108.57
N ASP A 141 -40.73 -57.96 109.67
CA ASP A 141 -41.17 -56.57 109.68
C ASP A 141 -39.93 -55.65 109.60
N PRO A 142 -39.62 -55.05 108.43
CA PRO A 142 -38.36 -54.33 108.23
C PRO A 142 -38.37 -52.92 108.85
N ALA A 143 -39.50 -52.45 109.38
CA ALA A 143 -39.69 -51.04 109.74
C ALA A 143 -39.26 -50.68 111.18
N VAL A 144 -38.91 -51.66 112.03
CA VAL A 144 -38.65 -51.41 113.48
C VAL A 144 -37.32 -52.00 114.00
N VAL A 145 -36.41 -52.47 113.13
CA VAL A 145 -35.22 -53.21 113.60
C VAL A 145 -33.92 -52.71 112.98
N LEU A 146 -32.87 -52.55 113.80
CA LEU A 146 -31.48 -52.42 113.36
C LEU A 146 -31.13 -53.55 112.38
N ALA A 147 -30.75 -53.23 111.15
CA ALA A 147 -30.39 -54.22 110.13
C ALA A 147 -29.17 -55.04 110.57
N THR A 148 -29.24 -56.36 110.40
CA THR A 148 -28.09 -57.24 110.61
C THR A 148 -27.10 -57.09 109.45
N ARG A 149 -25.79 -57.34 109.70
CA ARG A 149 -24.75 -57.26 108.64
C ARG A 149 -25.08 -58.14 107.43
N HIS A 150 -25.60 -59.33 107.66
CA HIS A 150 -25.98 -60.28 106.61
C HIS A 150 -27.00 -59.72 105.61
N TYR A 151 -27.99 -58.96 106.09
CA TYR A 151 -28.96 -58.32 105.23
C TYR A 151 -28.31 -57.28 104.30
N VAL A 152 -27.34 -56.51 104.81
CA VAL A 152 -26.64 -55.48 104.01
C VAL A 152 -25.77 -56.11 102.92
N ASP A 153 -24.98 -57.13 103.25
CA ASP A 153 -24.10 -57.81 102.28
C ASP A 153 -24.91 -58.41 101.12
N GLN A 154 -26.06 -59.03 101.44
CA GLN A 154 -26.96 -59.60 100.43
C GLN A 154 -27.55 -58.54 99.50
N GLN A 155 -27.91 -57.35 100.01
CA GLN A 155 -28.47 -56.29 99.16
C GLN A 155 -27.42 -55.67 98.22
N ILE A 156 -26.15 -55.60 98.63
CA ILE A 156 -25.04 -55.14 97.76
C ILE A 156 -24.81 -56.13 96.61
N GLU A 157 -24.78 -57.42 96.89
CA GLU A 157 -24.60 -58.45 95.87
C GLU A 157 -25.74 -58.42 94.82
N ILE A 158 -26.98 -58.24 95.28
CA ILE A 158 -28.13 -58.04 94.39
C ILE A 158 -27.97 -56.78 93.53
N HIS A 159 -27.47 -55.68 94.12
CA HIS A 159 -27.29 -54.41 93.40
C HIS A 159 -26.21 -54.51 92.31
N GLU A 160 -25.06 -55.13 92.60
CA GLU A 160 -23.96 -55.32 91.63
C GLU A 160 -24.37 -56.14 90.41
N GLN A 161 -25.27 -57.11 90.60
CA GLN A 161 -25.83 -57.90 89.49
C GLN A 161 -26.99 -57.19 88.78
N SER A 162 -27.52 -56.11 89.36
CA SER A 162 -28.65 -55.39 88.80
C SER A 162 -28.22 -54.46 87.65
N ARG A 163 -29.05 -54.35 86.62
CA ARG A 163 -28.92 -53.32 85.57
C ARG A 163 -29.96 -52.22 85.71
N ARG A 164 -30.53 -52.06 86.90
CA ARG A 164 -31.65 -51.15 87.17
C ARG A 164 -31.16 -49.74 87.48
N HIS A 165 -30.45 -49.15 86.51
CA HIS A 165 -29.98 -47.76 86.54
C HIS A 165 -30.64 -46.95 85.41
N PRO A 166 -30.80 -45.63 85.56
CA PRO A 166 -31.29 -44.77 84.48
C PRO A 166 -30.43 -44.86 83.22
N SER A 167 -31.05 -44.72 82.04
CA SER A 167 -30.34 -44.52 80.78
C SER A 167 -29.64 -43.15 80.80
N ALA A 168 -28.49 -43.03 80.14
CA ALA A 168 -27.85 -41.73 79.97
C ALA A 168 -28.68 -40.85 79.04
N SER A 169 -28.61 -39.53 79.27
CA SER A 169 -29.14 -38.51 78.37
C SER A 169 -28.06 -37.46 78.08
N LEU A 170 -28.40 -36.45 77.28
CA LEU A 170 -27.49 -35.32 77.02
C LEU A 170 -27.18 -34.49 78.28
N THR A 171 -28.02 -34.58 79.32
CA THR A 171 -27.92 -33.77 80.54
C THR A 171 -27.65 -34.59 81.81
N GLU A 172 -27.91 -35.89 81.79
CA GLU A 172 -27.83 -36.76 82.97
C GLU A 172 -27.03 -38.04 82.69
N LYS A 173 -26.23 -38.45 83.68
CA LYS A 173 -25.38 -39.66 83.57
C LYS A 173 -26.23 -40.93 83.73
N GLY A 174 -25.93 -41.97 82.96
CA GLY A 174 -26.60 -43.27 83.04
C GLY A 174 -25.95 -44.33 82.14
N PHE A 175 -26.64 -45.45 81.91
CA PHE A 175 -26.19 -46.48 80.97
C PHE A 175 -26.54 -46.14 79.51
N VAL A 176 -25.65 -46.50 78.59
CA VAL A 176 -25.84 -46.33 77.14
C VAL A 176 -25.80 -47.67 76.42
N ARG A 177 -26.54 -47.77 75.32
CA ARG A 177 -26.42 -48.88 74.36
C ARG A 177 -25.56 -48.46 73.18
N LEU A 178 -24.66 -49.33 72.76
CA LEU A 178 -23.77 -49.08 71.63
C LEU A 178 -24.47 -49.35 70.30
N TYR A 179 -24.24 -48.50 69.31
CA TYR A 179 -24.75 -48.65 67.94
C TYR A 179 -23.64 -48.46 66.89
N SER A 180 -23.68 -49.25 65.82
CA SER A 180 -22.64 -49.28 64.77
C SER A 180 -23.10 -48.78 63.39
N GLY A 181 -24.34 -48.30 63.24
CA GLY A 181 -24.80 -47.63 62.03
C GLY A 181 -24.56 -46.11 62.06
N VAL A 182 -24.71 -45.45 60.91
CA VAL A 182 -24.45 -44.00 60.73
C VAL A 182 -25.68 -43.20 60.26
N GLU A 183 -26.82 -43.86 60.10
CA GLU A 183 -28.08 -43.27 59.59
C GLU A 183 -29.13 -43.06 60.70
N SER A 184 -28.79 -43.33 61.96
CA SER A 184 -29.73 -43.25 63.09
C SER A 184 -29.80 -41.83 63.65
N ASN A 185 -31.01 -41.35 63.92
CA ASN A 185 -31.29 -40.10 64.63
C ASN A 185 -31.60 -40.34 66.14
N ASP A 186 -31.38 -41.55 66.65
CA ASP A 186 -31.62 -41.92 68.05
C ASP A 186 -30.55 -41.34 68.98
N GLU A 187 -30.95 -40.49 69.93
CA GLU A 187 -30.07 -39.84 70.92
C GLU A 187 -29.80 -40.71 72.16
N THR A 188 -30.42 -41.89 72.27
CA THR A 188 -30.29 -42.80 73.43
C THR A 188 -29.17 -43.84 73.26
N VAL A 189 -28.44 -43.78 72.15
CA VAL A 189 -27.36 -44.72 71.81
C VAL A 189 -26.04 -44.00 71.60
N ALA A 190 -24.94 -44.66 71.94
CA ALA A 190 -23.59 -44.16 71.69
C ALA A 190 -22.97 -44.80 70.45
N ALA A 191 -22.28 -43.99 69.65
CA ALA A 191 -21.58 -44.47 68.45
C ALA A 191 -20.38 -45.35 68.84
N THR A 192 -20.27 -46.51 68.19
CA THR A 192 -19.08 -47.36 68.28
C THR A 192 -17.93 -46.84 67.41
N PRO A 193 -16.67 -47.25 67.66
CA PRO A 193 -15.56 -46.98 66.74
C PRO A 193 -15.82 -47.43 65.30
N LYS A 194 -16.64 -48.48 65.11
CA LYS A 194 -17.08 -48.93 63.78
C LYS A 194 -17.97 -47.91 63.07
N ALA A 195 -18.94 -47.32 63.76
CA ALA A 195 -19.77 -46.24 63.19
C ALA A 195 -18.91 -45.03 62.82
N VAL A 196 -17.99 -44.63 63.70
CA VAL A 196 -17.05 -43.54 63.45
C VAL A 196 -16.16 -43.83 62.25
N LYS A 197 -15.68 -45.07 62.12
CA LYS A 197 -14.89 -45.50 60.95
C LYS A 197 -15.69 -45.42 59.65
N ILE A 198 -16.94 -45.88 59.63
CA ILE A 198 -17.79 -45.79 58.43
C ILE A 198 -17.98 -44.33 58.00
N ALA A 199 -18.26 -43.44 58.95
CA ALA A 199 -18.39 -42.01 58.67
C ALA A 199 -17.07 -41.42 58.13
N MET A 200 -15.94 -41.80 58.72
CA MET A 200 -14.62 -41.36 58.26
C MET A 200 -14.27 -41.89 56.88
N ASP A 201 -14.51 -43.17 56.59
CA ASP A 201 -14.25 -43.76 55.28
C ASP A 201 -15.11 -43.08 54.19
N ASN A 202 -16.37 -42.72 54.49
CA ASN A 202 -17.20 -41.93 53.57
C ASN A 202 -16.63 -40.53 53.32
N ALA A 203 -16.17 -39.86 54.37
CA ALA A 203 -15.54 -38.55 54.27
C ALA A 203 -14.24 -38.61 53.44
N SER A 204 -13.42 -39.63 53.64
CA SER A 204 -12.19 -39.89 52.85
C SER A 204 -12.46 -40.22 51.38
N ALA A 205 -13.63 -40.74 51.04
CA ALA A 205 -14.02 -41.05 49.66
C ALA A 205 -14.53 -39.81 48.88
N ARG A 206 -14.68 -38.65 49.54
CA ARG A 206 -15.02 -37.38 48.87
C ARG A 206 -13.77 -36.80 48.19
N LEU A 207 -13.98 -35.86 47.28
CA LEU A 207 -12.91 -35.21 46.51
C LEU A 207 -11.83 -34.64 47.45
N ALA A 208 -10.61 -35.17 47.35
CA ALA A 208 -9.51 -34.74 48.18
C ALA A 208 -8.83 -33.51 47.53
N LYS A 209 -8.68 -32.42 48.29
CA LYS A 209 -8.18 -31.14 47.75
C LYS A 209 -6.78 -31.24 47.14
N ASP A 210 -5.92 -32.03 47.77
CA ASP A 210 -4.54 -32.30 47.37
C ASP A 210 -4.43 -33.16 46.09
N ARG A 211 -5.48 -33.92 45.77
CA ARG A 211 -5.55 -34.72 44.54
C ARG A 211 -5.84 -33.89 43.28
N ASN A 212 -6.13 -32.59 43.43
CA ASN A 212 -6.33 -31.63 42.34
C ASN A 212 -7.27 -32.13 41.23
N GLY A 213 -8.33 -32.87 41.60
CA GLY A 213 -9.32 -33.38 40.65
C GLY A 213 -8.96 -34.68 39.92
N SER A 214 -7.85 -35.35 40.25
CA SER A 214 -7.48 -36.66 39.67
C SER A 214 -8.45 -37.79 40.00
N ASP A 215 -9.27 -37.61 41.04
CA ASP A 215 -10.32 -38.50 41.53
C ASP A 215 -11.71 -38.21 40.96
N ILE A 216 -11.83 -37.28 40.00
CA ILE A 216 -13.08 -37.01 39.28
C ILE A 216 -13.39 -38.18 38.32
N PRO A 217 -14.51 -38.92 38.47
CA PRO A 217 -14.80 -40.08 37.64
C PRO A 217 -15.05 -39.76 36.16
N ASN A 218 -15.63 -38.58 35.88
CA ASN A 218 -15.87 -38.10 34.52
C ASN A 218 -15.45 -36.62 34.41
N PRO A 219 -14.17 -36.35 34.11
CA PRO A 219 -13.65 -34.99 34.01
C PRO A 219 -14.35 -34.16 32.93
N ALA A 220 -14.77 -34.77 31.82
CA ALA A 220 -15.44 -34.05 30.74
C ALA A 220 -16.82 -33.51 31.16
N LEU A 221 -17.64 -34.34 31.80
CA LEU A 221 -18.93 -33.90 32.34
C LEU A 221 -18.74 -32.89 33.49
N PHE A 222 -17.71 -33.05 34.31
CA PHE A 222 -17.37 -32.10 35.37
C PHE A 222 -17.04 -30.71 34.82
N VAL A 223 -16.17 -30.63 33.80
CA VAL A 223 -15.84 -29.37 33.10
C VAL A 223 -17.07 -28.75 32.43
N GLN A 224 -17.97 -29.58 31.88
CA GLN A 224 -19.25 -29.11 31.32
C GLN A 224 -20.16 -28.50 32.40
N ASN A 225 -20.31 -29.17 33.55
CA ASN A 225 -21.11 -28.67 34.67
C ASN A 225 -20.54 -27.39 35.28
N LEU A 226 -19.23 -27.15 35.16
CA LEU A 226 -18.58 -25.88 35.50
C LEU A 226 -18.78 -24.77 34.45
N GLY A 227 -19.44 -25.05 33.32
CA GLY A 227 -19.64 -24.07 32.24
C GLY A 227 -18.40 -23.82 31.38
N LEU A 228 -17.33 -24.59 31.56
CA LEU A 228 -16.05 -24.41 30.86
C LEU A 228 -16.00 -25.10 29.49
N LYS A 229 -17.03 -25.86 29.11
CA LYS A 229 -17.06 -26.60 27.84
C LYS A 229 -16.77 -25.70 26.64
N THR A 230 -17.41 -24.54 26.54
CA THR A 230 -17.20 -23.59 25.44
C THR A 230 -15.78 -23.03 25.42
N THR A 231 -15.16 -22.86 26.60
CA THR A 231 -13.77 -22.38 26.72
C THR A 231 -12.79 -23.44 26.25
N VAL A 232 -12.98 -24.70 26.64
CA VAL A 232 -12.17 -25.83 26.17
C VAL A 232 -12.33 -26.03 24.67
N ASP A 233 -13.57 -26.00 24.15
CA ASP A 233 -13.83 -26.14 22.71
C ASP A 233 -13.17 -25.01 21.90
N LYS A 234 -13.19 -23.77 22.40
CA LYS A 234 -12.48 -22.63 21.80
C LYS A 234 -10.96 -22.80 21.85
N ALA A 235 -10.43 -23.27 22.98
CA ALA A 235 -9.00 -23.49 23.16
C ALA A 235 -8.46 -24.65 22.30
N ALA A 236 -9.26 -25.67 22.01
CA ALA A 236 -8.89 -26.78 21.13
C ALA A 236 -8.59 -26.32 19.69
N SER A 237 -9.17 -25.20 19.25
CA SER A 237 -8.90 -24.57 17.95
C SER A 237 -7.95 -23.37 18.04
N ALA A 238 -7.36 -23.11 19.21
CA ALA A 238 -6.46 -21.99 19.40
C ALA A 238 -5.06 -22.35 18.87
N ILE A 239 -4.43 -21.40 18.16
CA ILE A 239 -3.05 -21.51 17.67
C ILE A 239 -2.11 -21.23 18.85
N GLN A 240 -1.16 -22.13 19.13
CA GLN A 240 -0.20 -21.93 20.21
C GLN A 240 0.90 -20.94 19.82
N PRO A 241 1.48 -20.20 20.77
CA PRO A 241 2.71 -19.45 20.53
C PRO A 241 3.81 -20.38 19.96
N GLY A 242 4.33 -20.07 18.78
CA GLY A 242 5.28 -20.88 18.02
C GLY A 242 4.67 -21.67 16.85
N ASP A 243 3.37 -21.95 16.88
CA ASP A 243 2.68 -22.53 15.72
C ASP A 243 2.59 -21.50 14.59
N TYR A 244 2.90 -21.92 13.37
CA TYR A 244 2.93 -21.07 12.16
C TYR A 244 3.78 -19.80 12.28
N GLY A 245 4.79 -19.79 13.17
CA GLY A 245 5.70 -18.66 13.35
C GLY A 245 5.13 -17.48 14.14
N ILE A 246 3.99 -17.65 14.83
CA ILE A 246 3.38 -16.59 15.63
C ILE A 246 4.00 -16.62 17.04
N GLY A 247 4.84 -15.62 17.39
CA GLY A 247 5.24 -15.36 18.78
C GLY A 247 6.63 -15.84 19.24
N LEU A 248 7.46 -16.42 18.37
CA LEU A 248 8.87 -16.70 18.69
C LEU A 248 9.79 -15.97 17.70
N ALA A 249 10.54 -14.99 18.20
CA ALA A 249 11.40 -14.08 17.42
C ALA A 249 12.65 -14.73 16.77
N TYR A 250 12.78 -16.07 16.79
CA TYR A 250 14.03 -16.76 16.46
C TYR A 250 13.87 -18.06 15.67
N LEU A 251 12.93 -18.16 14.71
CA LEU A 251 13.00 -19.27 13.76
C LEU A 251 14.03 -18.97 12.67
N LYS A 252 15.27 -19.39 12.94
CA LYS A 252 16.48 -19.15 12.14
C LYS A 252 16.53 -19.97 10.84
N THR A 253 15.69 -20.98 10.69
CA THR A 253 15.75 -21.94 9.58
C THR A 253 14.41 -21.97 8.84
N MET A 254 14.43 -21.75 7.52
CA MET A 254 13.24 -21.95 6.69
C MET A 254 12.79 -23.41 6.85
N GLY A 255 11.57 -23.67 7.34
CA GLY A 255 11.06 -25.02 7.64
C GLY A 255 10.03 -25.56 6.65
N THR A 256 9.54 -26.78 6.88
CA THR A 256 8.46 -27.49 6.15
C THR A 256 7.05 -26.89 6.36
N LYS A 257 6.94 -25.76 7.06
CA LYS A 257 5.67 -25.13 7.42
C LYS A 257 5.55 -23.73 6.84
N SER A 258 4.32 -23.37 6.46
CA SER A 258 3.98 -21.98 6.13
C SER A 258 4.09 -21.10 7.38
N GLN A 259 4.80 -19.98 7.28
CA GLN A 259 5.11 -19.12 8.43
C GLN A 259 5.50 -17.71 8.01
N PHE A 260 5.32 -16.76 8.94
CA PHE A 260 6.01 -15.47 8.90
C PHE A 260 7.45 -15.64 9.39
N PHE A 261 8.39 -14.92 8.81
CA PHE A 261 9.80 -15.00 9.17
C PHE A 261 10.47 -13.63 9.14
N ALA A 262 11.45 -13.41 10.00
CA ALA A 262 12.26 -12.21 10.05
C ALA A 262 13.74 -12.59 10.20
N TYR A 263 14.62 -11.89 9.48
CA TYR A 263 16.05 -12.18 9.39
C TYR A 263 16.86 -10.95 9.79
N GLY A 264 17.62 -11.07 10.88
CA GLY A 264 18.30 -9.95 11.56
C GLY A 264 19.83 -10.02 11.62
N THR A 265 20.50 -10.98 10.99
CA THR A 265 21.98 -11.11 11.03
C THR A 265 22.63 -11.23 9.65
N ALA A 266 23.92 -10.86 9.61
CA ALA A 266 24.73 -10.45 8.46
C ALA A 266 24.52 -11.18 7.12
N VAL A 267 24.67 -10.39 6.05
CA VAL A 267 24.68 -10.75 4.62
C VAL A 267 25.40 -12.09 4.39
N GLY A 268 24.73 -13.05 3.72
CA GLY A 268 25.34 -14.33 3.35
C GLY A 268 24.54 -15.59 3.68
N TYR A 269 23.34 -15.49 4.27
CA TYR A 269 22.44 -16.64 4.37
C TYR A 269 21.79 -16.90 3.01
N PRO A 270 21.86 -18.11 2.43
CA PRO A 270 21.40 -18.34 1.06
C PRO A 270 19.88 -18.23 0.88
N GLU A 271 19.13 -18.26 1.98
CA GLU A 271 17.68 -18.33 1.98
C GLU A 271 16.99 -16.97 1.85
N VAL A 272 17.67 -15.85 2.13
CA VAL A 272 17.12 -14.48 2.01
C VAL A 272 18.14 -13.53 1.36
N PRO A 273 17.71 -12.52 0.59
CA PRO A 273 18.64 -11.61 -0.10
C PRO A 273 19.50 -10.75 0.84
N THR A 274 18.93 -10.31 1.98
CA THR A 274 19.56 -9.41 2.96
C THR A 274 18.72 -9.44 4.26
N HIS A 275 18.92 -8.53 5.21
CA HIS A 275 18.10 -8.36 6.42
C HIS A 275 16.69 -7.84 6.10
N GLY A 276 15.69 -8.21 6.89
CA GLY A 276 14.29 -7.93 6.57
C GLY A 276 13.30 -8.98 7.08
N ALA A 277 12.07 -8.96 6.59
CA ALA A 277 10.99 -9.86 7.02
C ALA A 277 10.09 -10.28 5.86
N GLY A 278 9.44 -11.43 5.97
CA GLY A 278 8.64 -12.00 4.91
C GLY A 278 7.68 -13.11 5.36
N PHE A 279 7.07 -13.73 4.37
CA PHE A 279 6.16 -14.85 4.51
C PHE A 279 6.57 -15.97 3.55
N GLN A 280 6.53 -17.21 4.04
CA GLN A 280 6.67 -18.40 3.22
C GLN A 280 5.41 -19.24 3.32
N ALA A 281 4.95 -19.76 2.19
CA ALA A 281 4.00 -20.87 2.14
C ALA A 281 4.73 -22.13 1.68
N CYS A 282 4.76 -23.16 2.51
CA CYS A 282 5.27 -24.46 2.09
C CYS A 282 4.25 -25.17 1.23
N TYR A 283 4.71 -25.77 0.13
CA TYR A 283 3.95 -26.64 -0.74
C TYR A 283 4.86 -27.79 -1.18
N ASN A 284 4.34 -29.01 -1.34
CA ASN A 284 5.12 -30.19 -1.74
C ASN A 284 6.43 -30.36 -0.93
N ASP A 285 6.29 -30.66 0.36
CA ASP A 285 7.37 -30.85 1.34
C ASP A 285 8.18 -29.58 1.64
N ASN A 286 9.35 -29.45 1.00
CA ASN A 286 10.31 -28.38 1.28
C ASN A 286 10.25 -27.22 0.28
N ARG A 287 9.38 -27.28 -0.75
CA ARG A 287 9.23 -26.16 -1.70
C ARG A 287 8.40 -25.04 -1.09
N ARG A 288 8.74 -23.81 -1.46
CA ARG A 288 8.21 -22.61 -0.80
C ARG A 288 7.87 -21.51 -1.77
N ALA A 289 6.67 -20.95 -1.64
CA ALA A 289 6.32 -19.68 -2.25
C ALA A 289 6.64 -18.59 -1.23
N GLN A 290 7.48 -17.64 -1.59
CA GLN A 290 8.04 -16.69 -0.63
C GLN A 290 7.88 -15.25 -1.12
N ILE A 291 7.56 -14.37 -0.17
CA ILE A 291 7.61 -12.91 -0.32
C ILE A 291 8.45 -12.37 0.82
N TYR A 292 9.35 -11.45 0.52
CA TYR A 292 10.30 -10.88 1.47
C TYR A 292 10.48 -9.39 1.26
N VAL A 293 10.50 -8.62 2.33
CA VAL A 293 10.79 -7.19 2.33
C VAL A 293 12.12 -6.98 3.05
N ALA A 294 13.10 -6.48 2.32
CA ALA A 294 14.40 -6.13 2.85
C ALA A 294 14.37 -4.80 3.62
N ASN A 295 15.34 -4.59 4.48
CA ASN A 295 15.52 -3.35 5.25
C ASN A 295 15.82 -2.11 4.39
N ASP A 296 16.31 -2.31 3.16
CA ASP A 296 16.51 -1.27 2.14
C ASP A 296 15.22 -0.91 1.39
N GLY A 297 14.08 -1.49 1.81
CA GLY A 297 12.75 -1.22 1.24
C GLY A 297 12.42 -2.03 0.00
N LYS A 298 13.34 -2.85 -0.53
CA LYS A 298 13.07 -3.69 -1.71
C LYS A 298 12.25 -4.91 -1.32
N MET A 299 11.25 -5.21 -2.14
CA MET A 299 10.48 -6.44 -2.01
C MET A 299 11.00 -7.49 -2.99
N TYR A 300 11.01 -8.75 -2.57
CA TYR A 300 11.46 -9.90 -3.34
C TYR A 300 10.41 -11.00 -3.27
N CYS A 301 10.28 -11.78 -4.34
CA CYS A 301 9.47 -12.98 -4.36
C CYS A 301 10.20 -14.12 -5.07
N ARG A 302 9.90 -15.35 -4.68
CA ARG A 302 10.34 -16.55 -5.42
C ARG A 302 9.44 -17.75 -5.15
N PHE A 303 9.49 -18.70 -6.06
CA PHE A 303 9.05 -20.06 -5.83
C PHE A 303 10.30 -20.94 -5.79
N SER A 304 10.61 -21.47 -4.61
CA SER A 304 11.74 -22.37 -4.42
C SER A 304 11.50 -23.63 -5.26
N MET A 305 12.48 -24.01 -6.08
CA MET A 305 12.36 -25.17 -6.99
C MET A 305 12.94 -26.45 -6.39
N LEU A 306 13.77 -26.32 -5.35
CA LEU A 306 14.42 -27.43 -4.68
C LEU A 306 13.62 -27.90 -3.47
N SER A 307 13.60 -29.22 -3.23
CA SER A 307 12.97 -29.83 -2.06
C SER A 307 14.00 -30.09 -0.95
N LYS A 308 14.86 -29.11 -0.66
CA LYS A 308 15.85 -29.15 0.43
C LYS A 308 15.56 -28.08 1.49
N ILE A 309 16.01 -28.32 2.72
CA ILE A 309 15.71 -27.46 3.88
C ILE A 309 16.23 -26.04 3.69
N ALA A 310 17.31 -25.83 2.92
CA ALA A 310 17.81 -24.51 2.55
C ALA A 310 17.99 -24.38 1.05
N ASP A 311 17.19 -23.53 0.38
CA ASP A 311 17.26 -23.29 -1.06
C ASP A 311 18.16 -22.08 -1.35
N ASP A 312 19.41 -22.39 -1.69
CA ASP A 312 20.52 -21.48 -2.03
C ASP A 312 20.72 -21.28 -3.54
N GLU A 313 19.97 -22.01 -4.38
CA GLU A 313 20.14 -21.99 -5.84
C GLU A 313 18.99 -21.26 -6.53
N THR A 314 17.76 -21.31 -5.98
CA THR A 314 16.61 -20.63 -6.59
C THR A 314 16.74 -19.12 -6.38
N PRO A 315 16.91 -18.33 -7.45
CA PRO A 315 17.10 -16.90 -7.34
C PRO A 315 15.86 -16.18 -6.80
N TRP A 316 16.09 -15.08 -6.10
CA TRP A 316 15.05 -14.15 -5.72
C TRP A 316 14.75 -13.18 -6.86
N ASN A 317 13.47 -13.01 -7.19
CA ASN A 317 13.04 -11.98 -8.12
C ASN A 317 12.68 -10.73 -7.32
N GLN A 318 13.40 -9.64 -7.56
CA GLN A 318 13.03 -8.35 -6.99
C GLN A 318 11.74 -7.85 -7.63
N VAL A 319 10.77 -7.46 -6.82
CA VAL A 319 9.52 -6.84 -7.27
C VAL A 319 9.76 -5.34 -7.40
N PHE A 320 9.71 -4.85 -8.63
CA PHE A 320 9.82 -3.42 -8.92
C PHE A 320 8.45 -2.75 -8.94
N THR A 321 8.38 -1.52 -8.42
CA THR A 321 7.22 -0.64 -8.54
C THR A 321 7.56 0.53 -9.48
N SER A 322 6.55 1.28 -9.91
CA SER A 322 6.75 2.51 -10.71
C SER A 322 7.65 3.54 -10.04
N ALA A 323 7.82 3.47 -8.71
CA ALA A 323 8.69 4.37 -7.95
C ALA A 323 10.13 3.84 -7.74
N HIS A 324 10.43 2.56 -8.06
CA HIS A 324 11.70 1.92 -7.70
C HIS A 324 12.36 1.13 -8.86
N TYR A 325 11.87 1.25 -10.09
CA TYR A 325 12.54 0.67 -11.25
C TYR A 325 13.82 1.47 -11.55
N PRO A 326 14.97 0.83 -11.85
CA PRO A 326 16.16 1.57 -12.30
C PRO A 326 15.87 2.33 -13.61
N GLU A 327 16.37 3.56 -13.72
CA GLU A 327 16.31 4.31 -14.98
C GLU A 327 17.07 3.57 -16.08
N ALA A 328 16.54 3.60 -17.31
CA ALA A 328 17.21 2.99 -18.44
C ALA A 328 18.50 3.75 -18.76
N SER A 329 19.59 3.02 -18.99
CA SER A 329 20.85 3.58 -19.47
C SER A 329 21.38 2.76 -20.65
N VAL A 330 22.50 3.19 -21.24
CA VAL A 330 23.17 2.45 -22.31
C VAL A 330 23.73 1.09 -21.86
N SER A 331 23.81 0.84 -20.55
CA SER A 331 24.33 -0.40 -19.97
C SER A 331 23.33 -1.16 -19.08
N VAL A 332 22.21 -0.53 -18.69
CA VAL A 332 21.21 -1.10 -17.77
C VAL A 332 19.82 -0.98 -18.37
N LYS A 333 19.11 -2.11 -18.46
CA LYS A 333 17.70 -2.14 -18.88
C LYS A 333 16.83 -1.49 -17.79
N GLY A 334 16.00 -0.52 -18.17
CA GLY A 334 15.17 0.26 -17.24
C GLY A 334 13.88 0.76 -17.88
N MET A 335 13.09 1.55 -17.15
CA MET A 335 11.98 2.31 -17.71
C MET A 335 12.51 3.61 -18.34
N VAL A 336 12.09 3.95 -19.56
CA VAL A 336 12.44 5.20 -20.24
C VAL A 336 11.17 5.93 -20.68
N GLN A 337 11.14 7.24 -20.51
CA GLN A 337 10.05 8.06 -21.05
C GLN A 337 10.25 8.23 -22.57
N LEU A 338 9.17 8.20 -23.35
CA LEU A 338 9.23 8.37 -24.80
C LEU A 338 8.80 9.79 -25.20
N GLY A 339 9.55 10.41 -26.12
CA GLY A 339 9.32 11.77 -26.61
C GLY A 339 9.16 11.82 -28.13
N ASN A 340 8.28 12.70 -28.61
CA ASN A 340 8.05 12.92 -30.04
C ASN A 340 8.82 14.12 -30.61
N ASP A 341 9.56 14.84 -29.77
CA ASP A 341 10.27 16.06 -30.17
C ASP A 341 11.52 15.72 -30.99
N VAL A 342 11.77 16.50 -32.04
CA VAL A 342 12.92 16.32 -32.95
C VAL A 342 14.09 17.26 -32.66
N ASN A 343 13.94 18.13 -31.66
CA ASN A 343 14.92 19.13 -31.23
C ASN A 343 15.13 19.11 -29.70
N SER A 344 14.74 18.03 -29.02
CA SER A 344 14.93 17.90 -27.58
C SER A 344 16.41 17.75 -27.22
N VAL A 345 16.81 18.40 -26.12
CA VAL A 345 18.12 18.24 -25.49
C VAL A 345 18.05 17.31 -24.27
N SER A 346 16.90 16.69 -24.02
CA SER A 346 16.70 15.81 -22.86
C SER A 346 17.48 14.50 -23.02
N GLU A 347 18.32 14.19 -22.05
CA GLU A 347 19.04 12.90 -21.98
C GLU A 347 18.21 11.78 -21.31
N ASN A 348 17.06 12.15 -20.71
CA ASN A 348 16.23 11.24 -19.92
C ASN A 348 14.99 10.73 -20.69
N VAL A 349 14.86 11.09 -21.96
CA VAL A 349 13.71 10.74 -22.81
C VAL A 349 14.21 10.14 -24.13
N ALA A 350 13.72 8.95 -24.49
CA ALA A 350 14.07 8.32 -25.76
C ALA A 350 13.15 8.80 -26.89
N ALA A 351 13.73 9.01 -28.07
CA ALA A 351 12.97 9.40 -29.26
C ALA A 351 12.03 8.28 -29.74
N THR A 352 10.78 8.62 -30.05
CA THR A 352 9.86 7.69 -30.71
C THR A 352 10.17 7.53 -32.19
N LEU A 353 9.66 6.46 -32.80
CA LEU A 353 9.66 6.29 -34.26
C LEU A 353 9.00 7.48 -34.99
N LYS A 354 8.03 8.16 -34.36
CA LYS A 354 7.40 9.36 -34.92
C LYS A 354 8.38 10.54 -34.97
N ALA A 355 9.15 10.79 -33.90
CA ALA A 355 10.20 11.81 -33.90
C ALA A 355 11.25 11.51 -34.98
N VAL A 356 11.72 10.26 -35.05
CA VAL A 356 12.69 9.83 -36.06
C VAL A 356 12.14 10.03 -37.48
N LYS A 357 10.87 9.70 -37.70
CA LYS A 357 10.21 9.94 -38.99
C LYS A 357 10.13 11.42 -39.33
N ILE A 358 9.72 12.29 -38.40
CA ILE A 358 9.64 13.74 -38.62
C ILE A 358 11.03 14.31 -38.96
N ALA A 359 12.07 13.87 -38.25
CA ALA A 359 13.44 14.28 -38.54
C ALA A 359 13.90 13.82 -39.94
N MET A 360 13.55 12.60 -40.34
CA MET A 360 13.86 12.06 -41.68
C MET A 360 13.09 12.79 -42.79
N ASP A 361 11.81 13.08 -42.58
CA ASP A 361 10.98 13.83 -43.52
C ASP A 361 11.53 15.26 -43.68
N ASN A 362 11.90 15.93 -42.57
CA ASN A 362 12.55 17.24 -42.58
C ASN A 362 13.90 17.23 -43.31
N ALA A 363 14.70 16.17 -43.12
CA ALA A 363 15.96 16.01 -43.84
C ALA A 363 15.72 15.80 -45.35
N SER A 364 14.70 15.04 -45.71
CA SER A 364 14.32 14.75 -47.09
C SER A 364 13.70 15.96 -47.82
N ALA A 365 13.14 16.92 -47.08
CA ALA A 365 12.56 18.16 -47.64
C ALA A 365 13.59 19.28 -47.89
N ARG A 366 14.85 19.11 -47.47
CA ARG A 366 15.94 20.06 -47.80
C ARG A 366 16.36 19.88 -49.25
N LEU A 367 16.86 20.98 -49.87
CA LEU A 367 17.16 21.13 -51.30
C LEU A 367 17.28 19.81 -52.07
N ALA A 368 16.20 19.39 -52.70
CA ALA A 368 16.14 18.08 -53.33
C ALA A 368 16.90 18.14 -54.67
N LYS A 369 17.92 17.29 -54.85
CA LYS A 369 18.83 17.36 -56.00
C LYS A 369 18.11 17.23 -57.35
N ASP A 370 17.00 16.49 -57.38
CA ASP A 370 16.15 16.28 -58.55
C ASP A 370 15.30 17.49 -58.93
N ARG A 371 15.09 18.43 -58.01
CA ARG A 371 14.32 19.66 -58.24
C ARG A 371 15.15 20.77 -58.89
N ASN A 372 16.46 20.57 -59.11
CA ASN A 372 17.35 21.50 -59.81
C ASN A 372 17.21 22.97 -59.35
N GLY A 373 17.01 23.20 -58.04
CA GLY A 373 16.87 24.55 -57.47
C GLY A 373 15.49 25.19 -57.60
N ALA A 374 14.46 24.48 -58.07
CA ALA A 374 13.09 24.99 -58.14
C ALA A 374 12.44 25.24 -56.77
N ASP A 375 13.03 24.71 -55.70
CA ASP A 375 12.63 24.89 -54.31
C ASP A 375 13.39 26.01 -53.59
N ILE A 376 14.20 26.79 -54.31
CA ILE A 376 14.89 27.97 -53.77
C ILE A 376 13.86 29.10 -53.54
N PRO A 377 13.65 29.56 -52.29
CA PRO A 377 12.63 30.57 -51.99
C PRO A 377 12.91 31.95 -52.62
N ASP A 378 14.20 32.32 -52.74
CA ASP A 378 14.64 33.56 -53.38
C ASP A 378 15.77 33.26 -54.38
N PRO A 379 15.42 32.98 -55.65
CA PRO A 379 16.39 32.70 -56.70
C PRO A 379 17.35 33.87 -56.97
N THR A 380 16.90 35.12 -56.79
CA THR A 380 17.72 36.32 -57.06
C THR A 380 18.84 36.45 -56.05
N LEU A 381 18.53 36.33 -54.75
CA LEU A 381 19.53 36.33 -53.70
C LEU A 381 20.45 35.09 -53.81
N PHE A 382 19.90 33.94 -54.22
CA PHE A 382 20.71 32.75 -54.47
C PHE A 382 21.74 32.96 -55.58
N ILE A 383 21.34 33.52 -56.73
CA ILE A 383 22.24 33.88 -57.85
C ILE A 383 23.31 34.89 -57.40
N GLN A 384 22.94 35.86 -56.55
CA GLN A 384 23.88 36.81 -55.97
C GLN A 384 24.90 36.13 -55.04
N ASN A 385 24.45 35.22 -54.16
CA ASN A 385 25.33 34.47 -53.27
C ASN A 385 26.26 33.52 -54.03
N LEU A 386 25.84 33.04 -55.20
CA LEU A 386 26.69 32.30 -56.13
C LEU A 386 27.68 33.19 -56.90
N GLY A 387 27.60 34.51 -56.76
CA GLY A 387 28.47 35.47 -57.47
C GLY A 387 28.15 35.66 -58.95
N LEU A 388 27.00 35.16 -59.42
CA LEU A 388 26.62 35.19 -60.84
C LEU A 388 25.81 36.42 -61.23
N LYS A 389 25.35 37.23 -60.26
CA LYS A 389 24.55 38.43 -60.52
C LYS A 389 25.22 39.41 -61.52
N PRO A 390 26.53 39.74 -61.40
CA PRO A 390 27.19 40.58 -62.41
C PRO A 390 27.18 39.99 -63.82
N THR A 391 27.19 38.66 -63.95
CA THR A 391 27.14 37.97 -65.25
C THR A 391 25.75 38.03 -65.86
N VAL A 392 24.71 37.81 -65.06
CA VAL A 392 23.30 37.94 -65.50
C VAL A 392 23.00 39.37 -65.91
N ASP A 393 23.36 40.36 -65.08
CA ASP A 393 23.15 41.78 -65.37
C ASP A 393 23.87 42.21 -66.67
N LYS A 394 25.08 41.68 -66.93
CA LYS A 394 25.80 41.89 -68.20
C LYS A 394 25.11 41.25 -69.39
N ALA A 395 24.57 40.04 -69.23
CA ALA A 395 23.89 39.32 -70.29
C ALA A 395 22.57 40.00 -70.70
N GLU A 396 21.83 40.58 -69.75
CA GLU A 396 20.62 41.36 -70.04
C GLU A 396 20.87 42.58 -70.94
N SER A 397 22.08 43.14 -70.90
CA SER A 397 22.47 44.31 -71.70
C SER A 397 23.21 43.98 -73.01
N ALA A 398 23.29 42.70 -73.38
CA ALA A 398 24.04 42.28 -74.57
C ALA A 398 23.25 42.52 -75.87
N LEU A 399 23.95 42.96 -76.93
CA LEU A 399 23.39 43.04 -78.28
C LEU A 399 23.20 41.63 -78.85
N GLN A 400 22.01 41.38 -79.41
CA GLN A 400 21.71 40.13 -80.10
C GLN A 400 22.45 40.06 -81.44
N GLN A 401 22.91 38.86 -81.80
CA GLN A 401 23.56 38.63 -83.10
C GLN A 401 22.61 39.03 -84.25
N GLY A 402 23.09 39.82 -85.20
CA GLY A 402 22.31 40.32 -86.35
C GLY A 402 21.66 41.70 -86.16
N ALA A 403 21.68 42.27 -84.95
CA ALA A 403 21.26 43.66 -84.73
C ALA A 403 22.20 44.64 -85.48
N TYR A 404 21.62 45.66 -86.11
CA TYR A 404 22.35 46.76 -86.79
C TYR A 404 23.35 46.34 -87.87
N GLY A 405 23.14 45.20 -88.54
CA GLY A 405 23.98 44.81 -89.67
C GLY A 405 25.29 44.11 -89.28
N ILE A 406 25.52 43.82 -87.99
CA ILE A 406 26.79 43.25 -87.50
C ILE A 406 26.67 41.72 -87.40
N GLY A 407 27.47 41.00 -88.20
CA GLY A 407 27.76 39.58 -88.00
C GLY A 407 26.73 38.56 -88.50
N SER A 408 25.88 38.92 -89.48
CA SER A 408 25.00 37.95 -90.15
C SER A 408 25.54 37.56 -91.53
N ASN A 409 25.55 36.26 -91.85
CA ASN A 409 25.92 35.70 -93.15
C ASN A 409 24.81 35.85 -94.23
N ASN A 410 23.70 36.52 -93.92
CA ASN A 410 22.59 36.71 -94.84
C ASN A 410 22.66 38.11 -95.47
N ASN A 411 22.76 38.16 -96.80
CA ASN A 411 22.70 39.39 -97.60
C ASN A 411 21.43 40.18 -97.25
N TYR A 412 21.60 41.32 -96.59
CA TYR A 412 20.48 42.17 -96.15
C TYR A 412 19.60 42.62 -97.33
N GLU A 413 18.28 42.46 -97.17
CA GLU A 413 17.27 43.08 -98.03
C GLU A 413 17.42 44.61 -97.92
N MET A 414 17.82 45.26 -99.01
CA MET A 414 18.14 46.69 -98.99
C MET A 414 16.88 47.55 -98.72
N GLY A 415 16.93 48.41 -97.70
CA GLY A 415 15.94 49.47 -97.49
C GLY A 415 14.96 49.31 -96.34
N GLU A 416 15.08 48.27 -95.51
CA GLU A 416 14.28 48.18 -94.27
C GLU A 416 14.97 48.84 -93.06
N VAL A 417 16.31 48.88 -93.04
CA VAL A 417 17.08 49.47 -91.95
C VAL A 417 18.21 50.37 -92.45
N SER A 418 18.51 51.40 -91.67
CA SER A 418 19.72 52.20 -91.86
C SER A 418 20.93 51.34 -91.54
N GLN A 419 21.88 51.28 -92.47
CA GLN A 419 23.06 50.40 -92.35
C GLN A 419 24.26 51.00 -93.09
N PHE A 420 25.43 50.55 -92.69
CA PHE A 420 26.64 50.73 -93.48
C PHE A 420 26.63 49.75 -94.65
N LEU A 421 27.06 50.23 -95.81
CA LEU A 421 27.15 49.48 -97.05
C LEU A 421 28.64 49.22 -97.33
N ALA A 422 29.03 47.96 -97.52
CA ALA A 422 30.38 47.60 -97.92
C ALA A 422 30.33 46.45 -98.93
N TYR A 423 30.78 46.71 -100.15
CA TYR A 423 30.65 45.78 -101.27
C TYR A 423 31.97 45.64 -102.04
N SER A 424 32.35 44.40 -102.34
CA SER A 424 33.55 44.03 -103.10
C SER A 424 33.22 43.40 -104.48
N GLY A 425 32.07 43.74 -105.06
CA GLY A 425 31.67 43.28 -106.40
C GLY A 425 30.51 44.08 -107.00
N ASN A 426 29.99 43.63 -108.14
CA ASN A 426 28.80 44.20 -108.76
C ASN A 426 27.58 43.82 -107.91
N ALA A 427 27.00 44.81 -107.23
CA ALA A 427 25.68 44.69 -106.66
C ALA A 427 24.70 45.41 -107.59
N ASP A 428 23.48 44.91 -107.67
CA ASP A 428 22.50 45.44 -108.60
C ASP A 428 21.93 46.83 -108.20
N GLU A 429 22.24 47.29 -106.99
CA GLU A 429 21.60 48.47 -106.40
C GLU A 429 22.59 49.60 -106.06
N VAL A 430 23.85 49.27 -105.78
CA VAL A 430 24.92 50.26 -105.57
C VAL A 430 25.93 50.15 -106.71
N PRO A 431 26.64 51.24 -107.04
CA PRO A 431 27.78 51.18 -107.95
C PRO A 431 28.77 50.09 -107.52
N SER A 432 29.39 49.42 -108.49
CA SER A 432 30.30 48.30 -108.21
C SER A 432 31.50 48.73 -107.36
N ASN A 433 31.89 47.88 -106.42
CA ASN A 433 33.10 48.02 -105.59
C ASN A 433 33.18 49.34 -104.82
N GLY A 434 32.82 49.33 -103.54
CA GLY A 434 32.88 50.54 -102.72
C GLY A 434 32.22 50.40 -101.36
N ALA A 435 32.11 51.52 -100.68
CA ALA A 435 31.45 51.60 -99.38
C ALA A 435 30.57 52.85 -99.30
N GLY A 436 29.61 52.80 -98.39
CA GLY A 436 28.65 53.88 -98.24
C GLY A 436 27.76 53.70 -97.02
N PHE A 437 26.72 54.50 -97.01
CA PHE A 437 25.69 54.46 -95.98
C PHE A 437 24.34 54.53 -96.65
N GLN A 438 23.37 53.80 -96.09
CA GLN A 438 21.97 54.03 -96.37
C GLN A 438 21.24 54.42 -95.10
N ALA A 439 20.37 55.43 -95.22
CA ALA A 439 19.30 55.69 -94.26
C ALA A 439 17.99 55.21 -94.86
N ALA A 440 17.34 54.23 -94.24
CA ALA A 440 15.95 53.91 -94.57
C ALA A 440 15.05 55.01 -93.99
N TYR A 441 14.21 55.63 -94.83
CA TYR A 441 13.24 56.65 -94.39
C TYR A 441 11.79 56.23 -94.62
N ASN A 442 11.56 55.17 -95.39
CA ASN A 442 10.29 54.46 -95.45
C ASN A 442 10.57 53.02 -95.89
N LYS A 443 9.58 52.13 -95.82
CA LYS A 443 9.74 50.75 -96.31
C LYS A 443 10.24 50.78 -97.76
N ASN A 444 11.39 50.16 -98.01
CA ASN A 444 12.07 50.09 -99.31
C ASN A 444 12.54 51.44 -99.88
N ARG A 445 12.48 52.53 -99.13
CA ARG A 445 13.00 53.84 -99.54
C ARG A 445 14.18 54.24 -98.69
N ARG A 446 15.28 54.54 -99.36
CA ARG A 446 16.53 54.93 -98.71
C ARG A 446 17.22 56.10 -99.37
N ALA A 447 17.81 56.94 -98.53
CA ALA A 447 18.80 57.92 -98.95
C ALA A 447 20.16 57.24 -98.91
N GLN A 448 20.90 57.31 -100.02
CA GLN A 448 22.16 56.59 -100.16
C GLN A 448 23.26 57.52 -100.66
N ILE A 449 24.41 57.37 -100.02
CA ILE A 449 25.68 57.92 -100.49
C ILE A 449 26.62 56.74 -100.61
N PHE A 450 27.28 56.63 -101.76
CA PHE A 450 28.19 55.54 -102.07
C PHE A 450 29.42 56.07 -102.77
N ILE A 451 30.59 55.64 -102.31
CA ILE A 451 31.87 56.00 -102.89
C ILE A 451 32.45 54.73 -103.49
N THR A 452 32.73 54.77 -104.79
CA THR A 452 33.35 53.64 -105.49
C THR A 452 34.84 53.56 -105.18
N GLY A 453 35.44 52.38 -105.42
CA GLY A 453 36.87 52.17 -105.34
C GLY A 453 37.68 53.02 -106.33
N ALA A 454 37.04 53.61 -107.34
CA ALA A 454 37.65 54.59 -108.25
C ALA A 454 37.64 56.03 -107.70
N GLY A 455 37.09 56.26 -106.50
CA GLY A 455 36.98 57.57 -105.87
C GLY A 455 35.81 58.41 -106.35
N GLU A 456 34.95 57.87 -107.22
CA GLU A 456 33.75 58.57 -107.67
C GLU A 456 32.66 58.49 -106.59
N MET A 457 32.13 59.65 -106.21
CA MET A 457 31.01 59.76 -105.28
C MET A 457 29.69 59.77 -106.04
N TYR A 458 28.80 58.88 -105.62
CA TYR A 458 27.44 58.77 -106.08
C TYR A 458 26.48 59.03 -104.93
N HIS A 459 25.41 59.75 -105.24
CA HIS A 459 24.31 59.94 -104.31
C HIS A 459 22.96 59.73 -105.01
N ARG A 460 21.98 59.25 -104.24
CA ARG A 460 20.59 59.19 -104.68
C ARG A 460 19.62 59.13 -103.51
N PHE A 461 18.37 59.49 -103.79
CA PHE A 461 17.22 59.19 -102.96
C PHE A 461 16.36 58.20 -103.72
N SER A 462 16.30 56.95 -103.25
CA SER A 462 15.52 55.87 -103.87
C SER A 462 14.03 56.21 -103.84
N GLY A 463 13.44 56.44 -105.01
CA GLY A 463 12.01 56.69 -105.15
C GLY A 463 11.15 55.42 -105.22
N SER A 464 11.79 54.25 -105.37
CA SER A 464 11.07 52.98 -105.52
C SER A 464 10.55 52.42 -104.20
N ASP A 465 9.38 51.79 -104.26
CA ASP A 465 8.79 51.01 -103.16
C ASP A 465 9.18 49.51 -103.25
N THR A 466 10.08 49.14 -104.17
CA THR A 466 10.62 47.77 -104.30
C THR A 466 11.89 47.58 -103.46
N VAL A 467 12.03 46.40 -102.87
CA VAL A 467 13.21 46.02 -102.04
C VAL A 467 14.52 46.31 -102.79
N LYS A 468 14.54 46.07 -104.11
CA LYS A 468 15.66 46.36 -104.99
C LYS A 468 15.31 47.50 -105.93
N ASP A 469 16.01 48.63 -105.84
CA ASP A 469 15.80 49.77 -106.74
C ASP A 469 16.95 49.90 -107.75
N ASN A 470 16.73 49.35 -108.93
CA ASN A 470 17.58 49.53 -110.11
C ASN A 470 17.06 50.63 -111.06
N THR A 471 15.99 51.33 -110.69
CA THR A 471 15.32 52.33 -111.54
C THR A 471 15.72 53.75 -111.20
N THR A 472 15.91 54.06 -109.92
CA THR A 472 16.38 55.39 -109.51
C THR A 472 17.85 55.54 -109.84
N LEU A 473 18.12 56.43 -110.80
CA LEU A 473 19.45 56.73 -111.27
C LEU A 473 20.31 57.36 -110.17
N TRP A 474 21.57 56.93 -110.12
CA TRP A 474 22.60 57.58 -109.33
C TRP A 474 23.07 58.86 -110.01
N ARG A 475 23.24 59.94 -109.25
CA ARG A 475 23.85 61.18 -109.75
C ARG A 475 25.33 61.23 -109.39
N ARG A 476 26.17 61.54 -110.39
CA ARG A 476 27.60 61.80 -110.23
C ARG A 476 27.83 63.29 -110.08
N GLY A 477 28.58 63.73 -109.06
CA GLY A 477 29.04 65.12 -108.98
C GLY A 477 30.20 65.36 -109.95
N VAL A 478 30.16 66.41 -110.77
CA VAL A 478 31.28 66.85 -111.65
C VAL A 478 31.66 68.30 -111.29
N CYS A 479 32.97 68.58 -111.15
CA CYS A 479 33.54 69.91 -110.86
C CYS A 479 33.86 70.70 -112.16
N GLU A 480 33.81 72.05 -112.08
CA GLU A 480 34.01 73.05 -113.15
C GLU A 480 35.48 73.17 -113.62
N ASP A 481 35.77 73.07 -114.93
CA ASP A 481 36.98 73.62 -115.62
C ASP A 481 36.93 73.31 -117.15
N GLU A 482 36.57 74.27 -118.04
CA GLU A 482 36.96 74.40 -119.49
C GLU A 482 36.13 75.49 -120.27
N PHE A 483 36.77 76.48 -120.93
CA PHE A 483 36.14 77.54 -121.79
C PHE A 483 36.97 77.80 -123.09
N SER A 484 36.33 78.05 -124.25
CA SER A 484 36.97 78.34 -125.56
C SER A 484 36.42 79.63 -126.26
N PHE A 485 37.28 80.43 -126.94
CA PHE A 485 36.98 81.77 -127.50
C PHE A 485 36.83 81.82 -129.04
N GLY A 486 35.69 82.32 -129.55
CA GLY A 486 35.40 82.56 -130.99
C GLY A 486 34.74 83.92 -131.25
N SER A 487 34.71 84.36 -132.52
CA SER A 487 34.34 85.70 -133.02
C SER A 487 33.04 86.26 -132.43
N ASN A 488 33.11 87.44 -131.79
CA ASN A 488 32.00 88.20 -131.19
C ASN A 488 31.21 87.44 -130.12
N TYR A 489 31.83 87.18 -128.97
CA TYR A 489 31.17 86.60 -127.79
C TYR A 489 30.75 87.69 -126.80
N HIS A 490 29.53 87.58 -126.25
CA HIS A 490 29.09 88.35 -125.09
C HIS A 490 28.39 87.46 -124.04
N ARG A 491 28.66 87.70 -122.76
CA ARG A 491 28.00 87.04 -121.61
C ARG A 491 27.44 88.10 -120.69
N ILE A 492 26.16 87.95 -120.31
CA ILE A 492 25.51 88.78 -119.29
C ILE A 492 25.46 87.97 -117.99
N THR A 493 26.07 88.47 -116.92
CA THR A 493 25.95 87.89 -115.57
C THR A 493 25.67 89.03 -114.61
N GLY A 494 24.52 89.00 -113.95
CA GLY A 494 24.14 90.04 -112.97
C GLY A 494 23.97 91.45 -113.54
N GLY A 495 23.67 91.60 -114.85
CA GLY A 495 23.46 92.89 -115.50
C GLY A 495 24.72 93.55 -116.10
N VAL A 496 25.89 92.91 -116.01
CA VAL A 496 27.13 93.37 -116.64
C VAL A 496 27.33 92.69 -117.99
N LEU A 497 27.62 93.46 -119.03
CA LEU A 497 27.93 93.00 -120.38
C LEU A 497 29.46 93.04 -120.58
N LYS A 498 30.06 91.90 -120.95
CA LYS A 498 31.46 91.83 -121.43
C LYS A 498 31.47 91.45 -122.91
N GLN A 499 32.25 92.18 -123.72
CA GLN A 499 32.33 92.01 -125.17
C GLN A 499 33.79 91.93 -125.65
N PHE A 500 34.03 91.13 -126.68
CA PHE A 500 35.34 90.91 -127.30
C PHE A 500 35.23 90.99 -128.83
N PHE A 501 35.99 91.87 -129.49
CA PHE A 501 35.90 92.11 -130.95
C PHE A 501 37.16 92.74 -131.55
N ASN A 502 37.25 92.85 -132.88
CA ASN A 502 38.40 93.43 -133.61
C ASN A 502 37.96 94.53 -134.59
N SER A 503 38.86 95.45 -134.97
CA SER A 503 38.61 96.48 -135.99
C SER A 503 39.87 96.83 -136.82
N TYR A 504 39.66 97.24 -138.08
CA TYR A 504 40.71 97.53 -139.05
C TYR A 504 40.81 99.03 -139.39
N PHE A 505 42.03 99.54 -139.54
CA PHE A 505 42.32 100.97 -139.76
C PHE A 505 43.39 101.16 -140.86
N SER A 506 43.28 102.20 -141.69
CA SER A 506 44.24 102.52 -142.78
C SER A 506 45.08 103.78 -142.47
N GLY A 507 46.41 103.73 -142.69
CA GLY A 507 47.36 104.84 -142.47
C GLY A 507 47.76 105.62 -143.75
N ALA A 508 48.34 106.83 -143.58
CA ALA A 508 49.00 107.65 -144.61
C ALA A 508 50.31 108.25 -144.05
N THR A 509 51.26 108.67 -144.90
CA THR A 509 52.61 109.09 -144.48
C THR A 509 52.61 110.28 -143.53
N GLY A 510 53.30 110.16 -142.38
CA GLY A 510 53.52 111.26 -141.43
C GLY A 510 52.35 111.53 -140.46
N VAL A 511 51.51 110.53 -140.18
CA VAL A 511 50.38 110.68 -139.25
C VAL A 511 50.83 110.64 -137.79
N VAL A 512 50.70 111.78 -137.11
CA VAL A 512 50.87 111.90 -135.66
C VAL A 512 49.50 112.21 -135.05
N ASN A 513 49.09 111.45 -134.03
CA ASN A 513 47.85 111.64 -133.27
C ASN A 513 46.56 111.71 -134.12
N LYS A 514 46.35 110.72 -135.00
CA LYS A 514 45.08 110.65 -135.75
C LYS A 514 44.04 109.88 -134.97
N GLU A 515 42.86 110.47 -134.85
CA GLU A 515 41.74 109.89 -134.15
C GLU A 515 40.81 109.10 -135.10
N TYR A 516 40.42 107.90 -134.66
CA TYR A 516 39.45 107.03 -135.31
C TYR A 516 38.28 106.76 -134.36
N GLN A 517 37.07 106.74 -134.89
CA GLN A 517 35.88 106.34 -134.13
C GLN A 517 35.64 104.83 -134.30
N VAL A 518 35.50 104.10 -133.19
CA VAL A 518 35.28 102.65 -133.16
C VAL A 518 33.96 102.36 -132.46
N ASN A 519 33.04 101.69 -133.15
CA ASN A 519 31.77 101.30 -132.57
C ASN A 519 31.88 99.93 -131.88
N PHE A 520 31.18 99.77 -130.75
CA PHE A 520 31.01 98.46 -130.15
C PHE A 520 30.08 97.59 -131.01
N PRO A 521 30.27 96.26 -131.05
CA PRO A 521 29.35 95.34 -131.73
C PRO A 521 27.93 95.43 -131.16
N THR A 522 27.80 95.62 -129.85
CA THR A 522 26.54 95.89 -129.17
C THR A 522 26.72 97.11 -128.26
N PRO A 523 25.87 98.15 -128.38
CA PRO A 523 25.91 99.27 -127.44
C PRO A 523 25.67 98.81 -126.00
N PHE A 524 26.40 99.41 -125.05
CA PHE A 524 26.10 99.26 -123.63
C PHE A 524 24.82 100.03 -123.29
N ALA A 525 24.01 99.49 -122.38
CA ALA A 525 22.71 100.08 -122.07
C ALA A 525 22.83 101.46 -121.38
N ARG A 526 23.90 101.69 -120.59
CA ARG A 526 24.19 103.01 -120.00
C ARG A 526 25.59 103.50 -120.34
N GLN A 527 26.62 102.73 -120.01
CA GLN A 527 28.00 103.14 -120.25
C GLN A 527 28.95 101.94 -120.34
N CYS A 528 29.99 102.09 -121.15
CA CYS A 528 31.16 101.24 -121.06
C CYS A 528 32.07 101.77 -119.94
N TRP A 529 32.48 100.90 -119.02
CA TRP A 529 33.36 101.29 -117.90
C TRP A 529 34.82 101.35 -118.33
N TYR A 530 35.25 100.39 -119.16
CA TYR A 530 36.60 100.38 -119.69
C TYR A 530 36.67 99.65 -121.02
N VAL A 531 37.64 100.05 -121.84
CA VAL A 531 38.02 99.34 -123.06
C VAL A 531 39.51 99.10 -122.99
N ILE A 532 39.93 97.86 -123.26
CA ILE A 532 41.34 97.48 -123.32
C ILE A 532 41.65 97.10 -124.76
N PRO A 533 42.52 97.85 -125.46
CA PRO A 533 43.07 97.42 -126.73
C PRO A 533 44.03 96.24 -126.50
N VAL A 534 43.85 95.19 -127.26
CA VAL A 534 44.68 93.98 -127.29
C VAL A 534 45.30 93.89 -128.67
N PHE A 535 46.60 94.14 -128.76
CA PHE A 535 47.30 94.32 -130.03
C PHE A 535 47.47 93.02 -130.82
N ARG A 536 47.23 93.12 -132.14
CA ARG A 536 47.70 92.16 -133.17
C ARG A 536 48.14 92.91 -134.43
N SER A 537 49.38 93.40 -134.51
CA SER A 537 49.87 93.95 -135.79
C SER A 537 50.06 92.82 -136.81
N SER A 538 49.58 93.03 -138.05
CA SER A 538 49.73 92.04 -139.13
C SER A 538 50.17 92.62 -140.48
N HIS A 539 50.39 93.94 -140.61
CA HIS A 539 50.67 94.55 -141.92
C HIS A 539 51.70 95.69 -141.87
N GLY A 540 52.93 95.39 -141.44
CA GLY A 540 54.15 96.11 -141.85
C GLY A 540 54.43 97.52 -141.30
N GLY A 541 53.49 98.17 -140.62
CA GLY A 541 53.70 99.44 -139.90
C GLY A 541 53.85 99.25 -138.39
N SER A 542 54.75 100.01 -137.78
CA SER A 542 54.94 100.19 -136.33
C SER A 542 53.86 101.11 -135.77
N VAL A 543 53.17 100.66 -134.72
CA VAL A 543 52.29 101.51 -133.91
C VAL A 543 53.11 101.96 -132.70
N GLU A 544 53.46 103.25 -132.66
CA GLU A 544 54.24 103.85 -131.58
C GLU A 544 53.39 104.17 -130.35
N GLY A 545 52.08 104.38 -130.53
CA GLY A 545 51.16 104.60 -129.43
C GLY A 545 49.71 104.42 -129.82
N VAL A 546 48.93 103.84 -128.90
CA VAL A 546 47.46 103.82 -128.97
C VAL A 546 46.91 104.33 -127.66
N ALA A 547 46.01 105.28 -127.75
CA ALA A 547 45.30 105.81 -126.60
C ALA A 547 43.80 105.84 -126.90
N ILE A 548 43.00 105.42 -125.92
CA ILE A 548 41.57 105.66 -125.96
C ILE A 548 41.33 107.04 -125.37
N THR A 549 40.89 107.98 -126.21
CA THR A 549 40.75 109.39 -125.82
C THR A 549 39.35 109.73 -125.33
N ALA A 550 38.33 108.95 -125.72
CA ALA A 550 36.98 109.06 -125.18
C ALA A 550 36.24 107.71 -125.27
N ILE A 551 35.35 107.43 -124.32
CA ILE A 551 34.49 106.24 -124.32
C ILE A 551 33.04 106.69 -124.16
N THR A 552 32.14 106.09 -124.94
CA THR A 552 30.69 106.29 -124.88
C THR A 552 29.97 104.95 -124.72
N ALA A 553 28.65 104.96 -124.64
CA ALA A 553 27.86 103.72 -124.59
C ALA A 553 27.90 102.93 -125.91
N THR A 554 28.08 103.60 -127.05
CA THR A 554 28.00 103.00 -128.39
C THR A 554 29.36 102.76 -129.05
N GLY A 555 30.41 103.40 -128.56
CA GLY A 555 31.76 103.28 -129.11
C GLY A 555 32.80 104.08 -128.34
N PHE A 556 34.00 104.20 -128.89
CA PHE A 556 35.10 104.97 -128.32
C PHE A 556 35.96 105.62 -129.40
N THR A 557 36.66 106.69 -129.03
CA THR A 557 37.67 107.35 -129.87
C THR A 557 39.03 106.73 -129.60
N LEU A 558 39.69 106.31 -130.67
CA LEU A 558 41.02 105.73 -130.65
C LEU A 558 42.00 106.69 -131.32
N SER A 559 42.95 107.23 -130.57
CA SER A 559 44.09 107.95 -131.12
C SER A 559 45.21 106.96 -131.39
N ILE A 560 45.72 106.97 -132.63
CA ILE A 560 46.83 106.13 -133.06
C ILE A 560 47.96 107.05 -133.55
N THR A 561 49.17 106.76 -133.07
CA THR A 561 50.43 107.31 -133.59
C THR A 561 51.29 106.15 -134.08
N GLY A 562 51.76 106.23 -135.33
CA GLY A 562 52.51 105.15 -135.95
C GLY A 562 52.84 105.44 -137.41
N ASP A 563 53.71 104.61 -137.98
CA ASP A 563 54.18 104.72 -139.36
C ASP A 563 53.40 103.82 -140.33
N ASN A 564 53.84 103.80 -141.58
CA ASN A 564 53.09 103.41 -142.78
C ASN A 564 52.63 101.92 -142.77
N GLY A 565 51.40 101.64 -142.32
CA GLY A 565 50.76 100.32 -142.46
C GLY A 565 49.30 100.32 -141.99
N GLY A 566 48.44 99.47 -142.56
CA GLY A 566 47.10 99.26 -142.01
C GLY A 566 47.16 98.45 -140.70
N TRP A 567 46.28 98.71 -139.74
CA TRP A 567 46.30 98.07 -138.41
C TRP A 567 45.02 97.28 -138.14
N ASN A 568 45.13 96.10 -137.53
CA ASN A 568 44.01 95.35 -136.96
C ASN A 568 44.18 95.28 -135.44
N ILE A 569 43.24 95.81 -134.66
CA ILE A 569 43.35 95.87 -133.21
C ILE A 569 42.15 95.15 -132.59
N GLY A 570 42.42 94.26 -131.63
CA GLY A 570 41.39 93.63 -130.81
C GLY A 570 41.03 94.46 -129.60
N PHE A 571 39.82 94.30 -129.09
CA PHE A 571 39.30 95.07 -127.97
C PHE A 571 38.50 94.19 -127.02
N ILE A 572 38.72 94.43 -125.73
CA ILE A 572 37.88 93.93 -124.64
C ILE A 572 37.13 95.14 -124.07
N ALA A 573 35.81 95.05 -123.99
CA ALA A 573 34.99 96.10 -123.40
C ALA A 573 34.04 95.51 -122.36
N GLU A 574 33.90 96.20 -121.22
CA GLU A 574 32.97 95.82 -120.16
C GLU A 574 32.18 97.04 -119.69
N GLY A 575 30.89 96.83 -119.47
CA GLY A 575 29.97 97.88 -119.06
C GLY A 575 28.61 97.33 -118.68
N GLY A 576 27.68 98.23 -118.40
CA GLY A 576 26.31 97.93 -117.99
C GLY A 576 25.30 98.94 -118.51
#